data_AF-A0A938S0U3-F1
#
_entry.id   AF-A0A938S0U3-F1
#
_cell.length_a   1.000
_cell.length_b   1.000
_cell.length_c   1.000
_cell.angle_alpha   90.00
_cell.angle_beta   90.00
_cell.angle_gamma   90.00
#
_symmetry.space_group_name_H-M   'P 1'
#
loop_
_entity.id
_entity.type
_entity.pdbx_description
1 polymer ?
#
loop_
_entity_poly.entity_id
_entity_poly.type
_entity_poly.pdbx_seq_one_letter_code
_entity_poly.pdbx_strand_id
1 'polypeptide(L)'
;MRTGLATLTVCLLASGAVSMPARAAGWKWYEPVGEVVLPPGDANVPRAVEEKDGYVYLLAREGVLYTYDLFGLPRQRSYTAYRAPVGKLPCHGNGNGVLRHGDYLYVFGRNGIQTVDVQEPNRPVLLGLKNDLNIFNLVRYENYLVAAGWEKVAVYSITQPSDPSLLSELNLGAEQRVWSAAVNGRTLYVCNWTTDAEGSYTNSLTAIDFSNPAQLAALNAIGRDDQA
;
A
#
# COMPACT_ATOMS: atom_id res chain seq x y z
N MET A 1 30.95 -8.84 19.89
CA MET A 1 30.41 -8.56 18.53
C MET A 1 29.28 -9.51 18.22
N ARG A 2 28.04 -9.06 18.39
CA ARG A 2 26.85 -9.64 17.75
C ARG A 2 25.89 -8.48 17.53
N THR A 3 25.79 -8.07 16.28
CA THR A 3 24.87 -7.06 15.76
C THR A 3 23.46 -7.64 15.74
N GLY A 4 22.59 -7.17 16.64
CA GLY A 4 21.16 -7.43 16.55
C GLY A 4 20.53 -6.37 15.65
N LEU A 5 19.95 -6.79 14.52
CA LEU A 5 19.07 -5.95 13.74
C LEU A 5 17.83 -5.63 14.59
N ALA A 6 17.64 -4.34 14.92
CA ALA A 6 16.40 -3.84 15.46
C ALA A 6 15.49 -3.48 14.29
N THR A 7 14.46 -4.30 14.06
CA THR A 7 13.38 -4.00 13.12
C THR A 7 12.59 -2.81 13.66
N LEU A 8 12.66 -1.68 12.96
CA LEU A 8 11.92 -0.47 13.31
C LEU A 8 10.48 -0.61 12.80
N THR A 9 9.55 -1.02 13.67
CA THR A 9 8.12 -1.01 13.34
C THR A 9 7.59 0.41 13.51
N VAL A 10 7.51 1.15 12.40
CA VAL A 10 6.90 2.50 12.37
C VAL A 10 5.39 2.35 12.17
N CYS A 11 4.62 2.41 13.25
CA CYS A 11 3.16 2.60 13.18
C CYS A 11 2.86 4.09 13.32
N LEU A 12 2.56 4.77 12.21
CA LEU A 12 2.01 6.13 12.22
C LEU A 12 0.52 6.11 11.93
N LEU A 13 -0.27 6.61 12.89
CA LEU A 13 -1.69 6.91 12.69
C LEU A 13 -1.84 8.37 12.28
N ALA A 14 -2.51 8.60 11.16
CA ALA A 14 -2.97 9.93 10.76
C ALA A 14 -4.32 10.23 11.42
N SER A 15 -4.36 11.21 12.32
CA SER A 15 -5.60 11.82 12.80
C SER A 15 -5.67 13.30 12.41
N GLY A 16 -6.84 13.73 11.95
CA GLY A 16 -7.12 15.11 11.59
C GLY A 16 -7.49 15.96 12.81
N ALA A 17 -7.02 17.21 12.78
CA ALA A 17 -7.38 18.39 13.58
C ALA A 17 -7.04 18.42 15.10
N VAL A 18 -6.03 19.24 15.39
CA VAL A 18 -5.82 20.18 16.52
C VAL A 18 -6.04 19.70 17.97
N SER A 19 -5.03 19.99 18.80
CA SER A 19 -4.81 19.66 20.22
C SER A 19 -4.26 18.25 20.45
N MET A 20 -3.18 18.16 21.24
CA MET A 20 -2.57 16.88 21.62
C MET A 20 -3.65 15.93 22.13
N PRO A 21 -3.72 14.66 21.67
CA PRO A 21 -4.57 13.72 22.36
C PRO A 21 -4.01 13.57 23.77
N ALA A 22 -4.83 13.86 24.77
CA ALA A 22 -4.59 13.50 26.17
C ALA A 22 -4.57 11.95 26.38
N ARG A 23 -4.04 11.17 25.42
CA ARG A 23 -4.24 9.73 25.36
C ARG A 23 -3.07 8.97 24.72
N ALA A 24 -1.84 9.29 25.11
CA ALA A 24 -0.79 8.28 25.24
C ALA A 24 -0.79 7.61 26.64
N ALA A 25 -1.71 8.01 27.53
CA ALA A 25 -1.83 7.50 28.91
C ALA A 25 -2.21 6.00 29.03
N GLY A 26 -2.37 5.27 27.91
CA GLY A 26 -2.78 3.86 27.90
C GLY A 26 -1.75 2.87 27.34
N TRP A 27 -0.62 3.34 26.80
CA TRP A 27 0.29 2.50 26.00
C TRP A 27 1.56 2.23 26.80
N LYS A 28 1.47 1.34 27.79
CA LYS A 28 2.57 1.03 28.74
C LYS A 28 3.86 0.48 28.10
N TRP A 29 3.83 0.11 26.82
CA TRP A 29 4.95 -0.54 26.12
C TRP A 29 5.48 0.27 24.93
N TYR A 30 5.04 1.51 24.75
CA TYR A 30 5.43 2.34 23.61
C TYR A 30 5.52 3.81 23.98
N GLU A 31 6.71 4.40 23.81
CA GLU A 31 6.93 5.83 23.94
C GLU A 31 7.08 6.45 22.52
N PRO A 32 6.09 7.21 22.03
CA PRO A 32 6.20 7.84 20.71
C PRO A 32 7.30 8.92 20.72
N VAL A 33 8.19 8.86 19.73
CA VAL A 33 9.29 9.83 19.55
C VAL A 33 8.98 10.92 18.52
N GLY A 34 7.91 10.76 17.74
CA GLY A 34 7.45 11.76 16.79
C GLY A 34 6.28 11.29 15.93
N GLU A 35 5.81 12.17 15.08
CA GLU A 35 4.75 11.92 14.10
C GLU A 35 5.06 12.65 12.78
N VAL A 36 4.54 12.11 11.69
CA VAL A 36 4.45 12.75 10.38
C VAL A 36 2.99 13.04 10.15
N VAL A 37 2.67 14.28 9.85
CA VAL A 37 1.31 14.73 9.60
C VAL A 37 1.27 15.51 8.31
N LEU A 38 0.09 15.63 7.71
CA LEU A 38 -0.08 16.46 6.52
C LEU A 38 0.30 17.93 6.77
N PRO A 39 0.67 18.66 5.71
CA PRO A 39 0.94 20.09 5.81
C PRO A 39 -0.23 20.84 6.46
N PRO A 40 0.02 21.87 7.27
CA PRO A 40 -1.04 22.68 7.86
C PRO A 40 -2.02 23.20 6.79
N GLY A 41 -3.32 23.01 7.01
CA GLY A 41 -4.38 23.42 6.09
C GLY A 41 -4.65 22.43 4.94
N ASP A 42 -3.88 21.34 4.83
CA ASP A 42 -4.15 20.28 3.87
C ASP A 42 -5.24 19.34 4.39
N ALA A 43 -6.39 19.32 3.70
CA ALA A 43 -7.56 18.53 4.07
C ALA A 43 -7.55 17.10 3.49
N ASN A 44 -6.44 16.68 2.86
CA ASN A 44 -6.30 15.33 2.34
C ASN A 44 -6.32 14.28 3.49
N VAL A 45 -6.41 13.01 3.13
CA VAL A 45 -6.48 11.91 4.10
C VAL A 45 -5.28 10.99 3.88
N PRO A 46 -4.36 10.80 4.84
CA PRO A 46 -3.28 9.86 4.69
C PRO A 46 -3.80 8.42 4.56
N ARG A 47 -3.16 7.62 3.72
CA ARG A 47 -3.61 6.27 3.36
C ARG A 47 -2.54 5.22 3.58
N ALA A 48 -1.31 5.53 3.22
CA ALA A 48 -0.21 4.61 3.33
C ALA A 48 1.11 5.37 3.53
N VAL A 49 2.09 4.68 4.10
CA VAL A 49 3.43 5.22 4.36
C VAL A 49 4.46 4.17 3.99
N GLU A 50 5.58 4.62 3.42
CA GLU A 50 6.78 3.81 3.19
C GLU A 50 8.01 4.58 3.67
N GLU A 51 9.06 3.87 4.08
CA GLU A 51 10.31 4.46 4.58
C GLU A 51 11.51 3.99 3.76
N LYS A 52 12.44 4.91 3.51
CA LYS A 52 13.76 4.62 2.94
C LYS A 52 14.79 5.64 3.42
N ASP A 53 15.90 5.14 3.97
CA ASP A 53 17.10 5.91 4.30
C ASP A 53 16.83 7.16 5.17
N GLY A 54 15.87 7.06 6.09
CA GLY A 54 15.45 8.17 6.95
C GLY A 54 14.46 9.13 6.29
N TYR A 55 13.90 8.78 5.14
CA TYR A 55 12.81 9.52 4.50
C TYR A 55 11.52 8.73 4.56
N VAL A 56 10.41 9.42 4.82
CA VAL A 56 9.06 8.85 4.78
C VAL A 56 8.30 9.39 3.59
N TYR A 57 7.69 8.48 2.83
CA TYR A 57 6.77 8.77 1.74
C TYR A 57 5.35 8.52 2.23
N LEU A 58 4.63 9.60 2.54
CA LEU A 58 3.26 9.55 3.00
C LEU A 58 2.33 9.78 1.81
N LEU A 59 1.59 8.74 1.42
CA LEU A 59 0.57 8.81 0.39
C LEU A 59 -0.75 9.26 1.00
N ALA A 60 -1.36 10.26 0.38
CA ALA A 60 -2.70 10.72 0.72
C ALA A 60 -3.73 10.33 -0.36
N ARG A 61 -5.01 10.26 0.04
CA ARG A 61 -6.15 9.71 -0.71
C ARG A 61 -6.34 10.31 -2.09
N GLU A 62 -6.04 11.59 -2.28
CA GLU A 62 -6.14 12.24 -3.60
C GLU A 62 -4.96 11.89 -4.54
N GLY A 63 -4.11 10.93 -4.16
CA GLY A 63 -2.95 10.52 -4.94
C GLY A 63 -1.83 11.54 -4.89
N VAL A 64 -1.52 12.03 -3.69
CA VAL A 64 -0.38 12.92 -3.46
C VAL A 64 0.60 12.21 -2.55
N LEU A 65 1.85 12.07 -3.02
CA LEU A 65 2.95 11.52 -2.26
C LEU A 65 3.77 12.65 -1.64
N TYR A 66 3.72 12.77 -0.32
CA TYR A 66 4.52 13.72 0.44
C TYR A 66 5.80 13.05 0.94
N THR A 67 6.95 13.70 0.76
CA THR A 67 8.25 13.21 1.22
C THR A 67 8.68 14.00 2.45
N TYR A 68 9.05 13.32 3.54
CA TYR A 68 9.53 13.95 4.76
C TYR A 68 10.94 13.45 5.08
N ASP A 69 11.82 14.37 5.47
CA ASP A 69 13.14 14.05 6.02
C ASP A 69 13.02 13.78 7.52
N LEU A 70 13.27 12.53 7.91
CA LEU A 70 13.30 12.04 9.29
C LEU A 70 14.72 11.60 9.70
N PHE A 71 15.77 11.95 8.94
CA PHE A 71 17.14 11.53 9.23
C PHE A 71 17.61 11.96 10.63
N GLY A 72 17.08 13.07 11.12
CA GLY A 72 17.33 13.58 12.47
C GLY A 72 16.55 12.87 13.58
N LEU A 73 15.48 12.12 13.28
CA LEU A 73 14.55 11.57 14.27
C LEU A 73 15.26 10.73 15.36
N PRO A 74 16.19 9.82 15.05
CA PRO A 74 16.88 9.03 16.08
C PRO A 74 17.74 9.84 17.05
N ARG A 75 18.05 11.11 16.71
CA ARG A 75 18.84 12.02 17.55
C ARG A 75 17.97 12.98 18.38
N GLN A 76 16.65 12.96 18.15
CA GLN A 76 15.73 13.82 18.89
C GLN A 76 15.58 13.34 20.33
N ARG A 77 15.55 14.30 21.27
CA ARG A 77 15.35 14.05 22.71
C ARG A 77 13.95 14.42 23.18
N SER A 78 13.11 14.88 22.25
CA SER A 78 11.74 15.30 22.50
C SER A 78 10.88 14.85 21.33
N TYR A 79 9.62 14.59 21.64
CA TYR A 79 8.60 14.34 20.63
C TYR A 79 8.62 15.43 19.55
N THR A 80 8.66 15.02 18.28
CA THR A 80 8.72 15.94 17.14
C THR A 80 7.59 15.66 16.15
N ALA A 81 6.83 16.71 15.79
CA ALA A 81 5.84 16.63 14.74
C ALA A 81 6.42 17.18 13.42
N TYR A 82 6.57 16.32 12.42
CA TYR A 82 7.02 16.66 11.08
C TYR A 82 5.81 17.11 10.26
N ARG A 83 5.71 18.43 10.07
CA ARG A 83 4.57 19.10 9.40
C ARG A 83 4.93 19.68 8.03
N ALA A 84 6.22 19.72 7.70
CA ALA A 84 6.74 20.33 6.49
C ALA A 84 7.43 19.25 5.64
N PRO A 85 6.79 18.76 4.56
CA PRO A 85 7.43 17.83 3.64
C PRO A 85 8.53 18.54 2.86
N VAL A 86 9.60 17.80 2.56
CA VAL A 86 10.70 18.24 1.67
C VAL A 86 10.37 18.01 0.19
N GLY A 87 9.34 17.21 -0.12
CA GLY A 87 8.91 16.94 -1.48
C GLY A 87 7.41 16.65 -1.58
N LYS A 88 6.83 16.94 -2.75
CA LYS A 88 5.42 16.65 -3.08
C LYS A 88 5.34 16.17 -4.53
N LEU A 89 4.88 14.95 -4.72
CA LEU A 89 4.75 14.34 -6.05
C LEU A 89 3.27 13.95 -6.31
N PRO A 90 2.60 14.56 -7.30
CA PRO A 90 1.28 14.11 -7.74
C PRO A 90 1.35 12.73 -8.41
N CYS A 91 0.67 11.75 -7.83
CA CYS A 91 0.43 10.42 -8.38
C CYS A 91 -1.03 10.33 -8.90
N HIS A 92 -1.47 11.38 -9.59
CA HIS A 92 -2.69 11.50 -10.39
C HIS A 92 -3.81 10.48 -10.10
N GLY A 93 -4.48 10.57 -8.95
CA GLY A 93 -5.66 9.75 -8.64
C GLY A 93 -5.40 8.35 -8.06
N ASN A 94 -4.14 7.92 -7.92
CA ASN A 94 -3.77 6.71 -7.19
C ASN A 94 -3.50 7.02 -5.71
N GLY A 95 -4.50 6.80 -4.87
CA GLY A 95 -4.41 7.03 -3.43
C GLY A 95 -4.77 5.82 -2.55
N ASN A 96 -4.83 4.60 -3.11
CA ASN A 96 -5.23 3.41 -2.34
C ASN A 96 -4.07 2.87 -1.50
N GLY A 97 -2.85 2.92 -2.02
CA GLY A 97 -1.67 2.55 -1.25
C GLY A 97 -0.37 2.76 -2.01
N VAL A 98 0.72 2.55 -1.28
CA VAL A 98 2.09 2.54 -1.81
C VAL A 98 2.77 1.28 -1.29
N LEU A 99 3.61 0.67 -2.12
CA LEU A 99 4.45 -0.47 -1.76
C LEU A 99 5.88 -0.20 -2.20
N ARG A 100 6.88 -0.45 -1.34
CA ARG A 100 8.30 -0.30 -1.70
C ARG A 100 8.98 -1.61 -2.11
N HIS A 101 9.81 -1.54 -3.15
CA HIS A 101 10.80 -2.56 -3.51
C HIS A 101 12.14 -1.90 -3.86
N GLY A 102 13.11 -1.97 -2.94
CA GLY A 102 14.41 -1.32 -3.12
C GLY A 102 14.25 0.20 -3.26
N ASP A 103 14.75 0.72 -4.38
CA ASP A 103 14.70 2.14 -4.78
C ASP A 103 13.42 2.52 -5.55
N TYR A 104 12.38 1.67 -5.54
CA TYR A 104 11.14 1.93 -6.27
C TYR A 104 9.92 1.87 -5.36
N LEU A 105 9.00 2.81 -5.53
CA LEU A 105 7.67 2.80 -4.96
C LEU A 105 6.64 2.50 -6.05
N TYR A 106 5.68 1.64 -5.74
CA TYR A 106 4.53 1.35 -6.56
C TYR A 106 3.30 1.98 -5.91
N VAL A 107 2.87 3.12 -6.44
CA VAL A 107 1.68 3.84 -5.98
C VAL A 107 0.49 3.36 -6.78
N PHE A 108 -0.49 2.79 -6.11
CA PHE A 108 -1.60 2.10 -6.77
C PHE A 108 -2.97 2.66 -6.41
N GLY A 109 -3.92 2.45 -7.31
CA GLY A 109 -5.29 2.88 -7.12
C GLY A 109 -6.12 2.78 -8.39
N ARG A 110 -7.00 3.78 -8.60
CA ARG A 110 -7.97 3.78 -9.69
C ARG A 110 -7.35 3.70 -11.08
N ASN A 111 -6.15 4.24 -11.24
CA ASN A 111 -5.45 4.31 -12.51
C ASN A 111 -4.40 3.20 -12.67
N GLY A 112 -4.38 2.19 -11.80
CA GLY A 112 -3.42 1.08 -11.87
C GLY A 112 -2.16 1.34 -11.07
N ILE A 113 -0.98 1.03 -11.61
CA ILE A 113 0.31 1.13 -10.90
C ILE A 113 1.13 2.28 -11.48
N GLN A 114 1.48 3.23 -10.62
CA GLN A 114 2.48 4.25 -10.91
C GLN A 114 3.80 3.86 -10.26
N THR A 115 4.87 3.83 -11.06
CA THR A 115 6.21 3.52 -10.58
C THR A 115 6.97 4.81 -10.31
N VAL A 116 7.49 4.96 -9.11
CA VAL A 116 8.24 6.13 -8.66
C VAL A 116 9.64 5.68 -8.25
N ASP A 117 10.66 6.30 -8.84
CA ASP A 117 12.05 6.18 -8.45
C ASP A 117 12.32 6.98 -7.17
N VAL A 118 12.94 6.33 -6.19
CA VAL A 118 13.39 6.90 -4.91
C VAL A 118 14.85 6.57 -4.61
N GLN A 119 15.67 6.36 -5.66
CA GLN A 119 17.12 6.19 -5.54
C GLN A 119 17.74 7.39 -4.81
N GLU A 120 17.30 8.60 -5.12
CA GLU A 120 17.52 9.81 -4.33
C GLU A 120 16.32 10.06 -3.40
N PRO A 121 16.39 9.72 -2.10
CA PRO A 121 15.20 9.67 -1.24
C PRO A 121 14.49 11.02 -1.04
N ASN A 122 15.22 12.12 -1.18
CA ASN A 122 14.68 13.48 -1.07
C ASN A 122 14.10 14.01 -2.39
N ARG A 123 14.25 13.28 -3.50
CA ARG A 123 13.83 13.70 -4.83
C ARG A 123 13.15 12.55 -5.61
N PRO A 124 11.95 12.12 -5.19
CA PRO A 124 11.21 11.09 -5.92
C PRO A 124 10.83 11.52 -7.34
N VAL A 125 10.92 10.59 -8.30
CA VAL A 125 10.60 10.84 -9.71
C VAL A 125 9.59 9.82 -10.22
N LEU A 126 8.46 10.28 -10.78
CA LEU A 126 7.49 9.41 -11.44
C LEU A 126 8.08 8.90 -12.77
N LEU A 127 8.23 7.57 -12.91
CA LEU A 127 8.79 6.93 -14.10
C LEU A 127 7.72 6.55 -15.13
N GLY A 128 6.57 6.04 -14.68
CA GLY A 128 5.58 5.50 -15.61
C GLY A 128 4.29 5.02 -14.96
N LEU A 129 3.36 4.59 -15.80
CA LEU A 129 2.00 4.16 -15.45
C LEU A 129 1.65 2.87 -16.20
N LYS A 130 1.16 1.87 -15.46
CA LYS A 130 0.39 0.73 -16.00
C LYS A 130 -1.07 0.93 -15.63
N ASN A 131 -1.92 1.19 -16.62
CA ASN A 131 -3.32 1.65 -16.44
C ASN A 131 -4.38 0.61 -16.82
N ASP A 132 -4.07 -0.65 -16.56
CA ASP A 132 -4.81 -1.83 -17.01
C ASP A 132 -5.76 -2.42 -15.94
N LEU A 133 -5.76 -1.86 -14.72
CA LEU A 133 -6.59 -2.32 -13.60
C LEU A 133 -6.88 -1.20 -12.59
N ASN A 134 -8.10 -1.13 -12.06
CA ASN A 134 -8.40 -0.39 -10.83
C ASN A 134 -8.04 -1.26 -9.63
N ILE A 135 -7.00 -0.88 -8.89
CA ILE A 135 -6.35 -1.73 -7.87
C ILE A 135 -6.77 -1.30 -6.47
N PHE A 136 -7.33 -2.23 -5.70
CA PHE A 136 -7.71 -2.04 -4.31
C PHE A 136 -6.60 -2.43 -3.34
N ASN A 137 -5.86 -3.48 -3.66
CA ASN A 137 -4.74 -3.97 -2.87
C ASN A 137 -3.62 -4.48 -3.78
N LEU A 138 -2.38 -4.22 -3.37
CA LEU A 138 -1.18 -4.66 -4.07
C LEU A 138 -0.28 -5.35 -3.05
N VAL A 139 0.13 -6.58 -3.36
CA VAL A 139 1.09 -7.32 -2.53
C VAL A 139 2.32 -7.67 -3.34
N ARG A 140 3.49 -7.61 -2.70
CA ARG A 140 4.74 -8.09 -3.28
C ARG A 140 5.05 -9.48 -2.80
N TYR A 141 5.33 -10.38 -3.72
CA TYR A 141 5.85 -11.71 -3.45
C TYR A 141 7.05 -11.95 -4.35
N GLU A 142 8.24 -12.07 -3.77
CA GLU A 142 9.51 -12.15 -4.50
C GLU A 142 9.65 -10.99 -5.52
N ASN A 143 9.73 -11.34 -6.81
CA ASN A 143 9.83 -10.44 -7.96
C ASN A 143 8.47 -10.24 -8.66
N TYR A 144 7.36 -10.39 -7.93
CA TYR A 144 6.02 -10.18 -8.45
C TYR A 144 5.25 -9.17 -7.62
N LEU A 145 4.44 -8.37 -8.30
CA LEU A 145 3.33 -7.62 -7.71
C LEU A 145 2.03 -8.34 -8.06
N VAL A 146 1.25 -8.70 -7.05
CA VAL A 146 -0.09 -9.25 -7.23
C VAL A 146 -1.10 -8.16 -6.89
N ALA A 147 -1.83 -7.72 -7.91
CA ALA A 147 -2.82 -6.66 -7.84
C ALA A 147 -4.22 -7.24 -7.75
N ALA A 148 -4.89 -7.03 -6.62
CA ALA A 148 -6.30 -7.30 -6.44
C ALA A 148 -7.10 -6.05 -6.82
N GLY A 149 -8.00 -6.19 -7.78
CA GLY A 149 -8.71 -5.05 -8.34
C GLY A 149 -10.16 -5.34 -8.72
N TRP A 150 -10.68 -4.50 -9.61
CA TRP A 150 -12.01 -4.70 -10.18
C TRP A 150 -12.01 -5.94 -11.10
N GLU A 151 -12.89 -6.90 -10.79
CA GLU A 151 -13.20 -8.15 -11.52
C GLU A 151 -12.07 -9.17 -11.65
N LYS A 152 -10.82 -8.77 -11.44
CA LYS A 152 -9.66 -9.64 -11.67
C LYS A 152 -8.56 -9.48 -10.64
N VAL A 153 -7.71 -10.49 -10.63
CA VAL A 153 -6.37 -10.41 -10.04
C VAL A 153 -5.36 -10.40 -11.17
N ALA A 154 -4.39 -9.48 -11.11
CA ALA A 154 -3.31 -9.38 -12.08
C ALA A 154 -1.96 -9.60 -11.40
N VAL A 155 -1.01 -10.21 -12.11
CA VAL A 155 0.36 -10.44 -11.65
C VAL A 155 1.30 -9.69 -12.58
N TYR A 156 2.13 -8.83 -12.00
CA TYR A 156 3.18 -8.12 -12.73
C TYR A 156 4.53 -8.65 -12.30
N SER A 157 5.40 -8.93 -13.27
CA SER A 157 6.83 -9.13 -13.01
C SER A 157 7.49 -7.79 -12.69
N ILE A 158 8.31 -7.77 -11.65
CA ILE A 158 9.20 -6.67 -11.28
C ILE A 158 10.67 -7.08 -11.35
N THR A 159 11.03 -8.00 -12.26
CA THR A 159 12.44 -8.28 -12.57
C THR A 159 13.19 -7.03 -13.02
N GLN A 160 12.49 -6.10 -13.68
CA GLN A 160 12.93 -4.72 -13.87
C GLN A 160 12.01 -3.82 -13.02
N PRO A 161 12.41 -3.46 -11.78
CA PRO A 161 11.54 -2.74 -10.86
C PRO A 161 11.10 -1.35 -11.35
N SER A 162 11.86 -0.73 -12.25
CA SER A 162 11.51 0.56 -12.86
C SER A 162 10.36 0.47 -13.87
N ASP A 163 10.05 -0.72 -14.38
CA ASP A 163 8.97 -0.94 -15.36
C ASP A 163 8.29 -2.31 -15.13
N PRO A 164 7.33 -2.38 -14.18
CA PRO A 164 6.55 -3.60 -13.94
C PRO A 164 5.84 -4.06 -15.20
N SER A 165 5.90 -5.34 -15.54
CA SER A 165 5.28 -5.90 -16.76
C SER A 165 4.19 -6.90 -16.41
N LEU A 166 3.00 -6.76 -17.01
CA LEU A 166 1.90 -7.71 -16.80
C LEU A 166 2.33 -9.11 -17.28
N LEU A 167 2.25 -10.09 -16.39
CA LEU A 167 2.65 -11.46 -16.64
C LEU A 167 1.42 -12.37 -16.83
N SER A 168 0.40 -12.22 -16.00
CA SER A 168 -0.85 -12.96 -16.10
C SER A 168 -1.99 -12.23 -15.39
N GLU A 169 -3.22 -12.64 -15.68
CA GLU A 169 -4.40 -12.21 -14.95
C GLU A 169 -5.43 -13.34 -14.87
N LEU A 170 -6.27 -13.28 -13.85
CA LEU A 170 -7.41 -14.17 -13.66
C LEU A 170 -8.66 -13.34 -13.43
N ASN A 171 -9.61 -13.44 -14.36
CA ASN A 171 -10.93 -12.85 -14.20
C ASN A 171 -11.77 -13.74 -13.27
N LEU A 172 -12.32 -13.14 -12.21
CA LEU A 172 -13.12 -13.83 -11.20
C LEU A 172 -14.63 -13.68 -11.44
N GLY A 173 -15.01 -12.94 -12.47
CA GLY A 173 -16.41 -12.70 -12.86
C GLY A 173 -16.77 -11.21 -12.82
N ALA A 174 -17.83 -10.87 -13.54
CA ALA A 174 -18.36 -9.50 -13.60
C ALA A 174 -18.74 -9.01 -12.19
N GLU A 175 -18.55 -7.71 -11.95
CA GLU A 175 -18.92 -7.02 -10.71
C GLU A 175 -18.19 -7.46 -9.43
N GLN A 176 -17.26 -8.41 -9.53
CA GLN A 176 -16.44 -8.86 -8.41
C GLN A 176 -15.47 -7.75 -7.97
N ARG A 177 -15.46 -7.41 -6.69
CA ARG A 177 -14.49 -6.47 -6.11
C ARG A 177 -13.47 -7.23 -5.29
N VAL A 178 -12.28 -7.44 -5.84
CA VAL A 178 -11.20 -8.17 -5.15
C VAL A 178 -10.47 -7.20 -4.22
N TRP A 179 -10.82 -7.22 -2.94
CA TRP A 179 -10.44 -6.17 -1.99
C TRP A 179 -9.06 -6.38 -1.37
N SER A 180 -8.63 -7.64 -1.25
CA SER A 180 -7.39 -8.01 -0.58
C SER A 180 -6.81 -9.28 -1.20
N ALA A 181 -5.49 -9.34 -1.27
CA ALA A 181 -4.72 -10.50 -1.67
C ALA A 181 -3.68 -10.86 -0.61
N ALA A 182 -3.35 -12.15 -0.51
CA ALA A 182 -2.22 -12.64 0.25
C ALA A 182 -1.63 -13.86 -0.44
N VAL A 183 -0.31 -13.88 -0.63
CA VAL A 183 0.41 -15.02 -1.20
C VAL A 183 1.06 -15.83 -0.08
N ASN A 184 0.84 -17.14 -0.07
CA ASN A 184 1.51 -18.08 0.83
C ASN A 184 2.06 -19.26 0.03
N GLY A 185 3.36 -19.22 -0.28
CA GLY A 185 4.01 -20.22 -1.10
C GLY A 185 3.39 -20.30 -2.49
N ARG A 186 2.77 -21.44 -2.80
CA ARG A 186 2.15 -21.73 -4.11
C ARG A 186 0.68 -21.37 -4.19
N THR A 187 0.12 -20.73 -3.16
CA THR A 187 -1.30 -20.39 -3.09
C THR A 187 -1.47 -18.89 -2.91
N LEU A 188 -2.29 -18.29 -3.77
CA LEU A 188 -2.80 -16.94 -3.63
C LEU A 188 -4.21 -17.00 -3.05
N TYR A 189 -4.42 -16.27 -1.96
CA TYR A 189 -5.72 -16.09 -1.35
C TYR A 189 -6.24 -14.70 -1.68
N VAL A 190 -7.48 -14.60 -2.12
CA VAL A 190 -8.14 -13.32 -2.34
C VAL A 190 -9.49 -13.27 -1.67
N CYS A 191 -9.81 -12.11 -1.10
CA CYS A 191 -11.14 -11.81 -0.59
C CYS A 191 -11.84 -10.91 -1.60
N ASN A 192 -12.96 -11.38 -2.14
CA ASN A 192 -13.77 -10.64 -3.08
C ASN A 192 -15.22 -10.61 -2.64
N TRP A 193 -15.92 -9.55 -3.01
CA TRP A 193 -17.35 -9.43 -2.76
C TRP A 193 -18.11 -8.98 -4.00
N THR A 194 -19.33 -9.48 -4.13
CA THR A 194 -20.31 -9.06 -5.14
C THR A 194 -21.47 -8.35 -4.50
N THR A 195 -22.26 -7.66 -5.32
CA THR A 195 -23.60 -7.20 -4.96
C THR A 195 -24.57 -7.71 -6.02
N ASP A 196 -25.74 -8.19 -5.64
CA ASP A 196 -26.82 -8.49 -6.59
C ASP A 196 -27.65 -7.23 -6.93
N ALA A 197 -28.63 -7.38 -7.81
CA ALA A 197 -29.49 -6.27 -8.23
C ALA A 197 -30.34 -5.71 -7.07
N GLU A 198 -30.60 -6.53 -6.06
CA GLU A 198 -31.37 -6.23 -4.85
C GLU A 198 -30.53 -5.57 -3.74
N GLY A 199 -29.20 -5.46 -3.93
CA GLY A 199 -28.29 -4.83 -2.99
C GLY A 199 -27.74 -5.77 -1.90
N SER A 200 -28.04 -7.07 -1.98
CA SER A 200 -27.40 -8.08 -1.13
C SER A 200 -25.96 -8.28 -1.56
N TYR A 201 -25.06 -8.53 -0.62
CA TYR A 201 -23.66 -8.74 -0.89
C TYR A 201 -23.19 -10.11 -0.42
N THR A 202 -22.33 -10.75 -1.21
CA THR A 202 -21.71 -12.03 -0.84
C THR A 202 -20.23 -11.82 -0.72
N ASN A 203 -19.65 -12.20 0.41
CA ASN A 203 -18.21 -12.23 0.61
C ASN A 203 -17.68 -13.62 0.27
N SER A 204 -16.53 -13.70 -0.39
CA SER A 204 -15.88 -14.98 -0.66
C SER A 204 -14.37 -14.90 -0.47
N LEU A 205 -13.81 -16.02 -0.01
CA LEU A 205 -12.38 -16.29 0.01
C LEU A 205 -12.08 -17.27 -1.12
N THR A 206 -11.36 -16.81 -2.13
CA THR A 206 -10.95 -17.63 -3.27
C THR A 206 -9.48 -18.00 -3.13
N ALA A 207 -9.19 -19.30 -3.15
CA ALA A 207 -7.84 -19.83 -3.28
C ALA A 207 -7.52 -20.03 -4.77
N ILE A 208 -6.36 -19.52 -5.19
CA ILE A 208 -5.87 -19.52 -6.57
C ILE A 208 -4.51 -20.21 -6.57
N ASP A 209 -4.28 -21.07 -7.55
CA ASP A 209 -2.99 -21.68 -7.82
C ASP A 209 -2.02 -20.58 -8.26
N PHE A 210 -0.99 -20.39 -7.45
CA PHE A 210 0.10 -19.44 -7.66
C PHE A 210 1.44 -20.17 -7.85
N SER A 211 1.40 -21.46 -8.19
CA SER A 211 2.61 -22.23 -8.47
C SER A 211 3.38 -21.80 -9.70
N ASN A 212 2.66 -21.25 -10.69
CA ASN A 212 3.20 -20.59 -11.86
C ASN A 212 2.58 -19.19 -11.94
N PRO A 213 3.29 -18.12 -11.55
CA PRO A 213 2.78 -16.75 -11.61
C PRO A 213 2.41 -16.28 -13.02
N ALA A 214 2.82 -16.99 -14.08
CA ALA A 214 2.40 -16.74 -15.46
C ALA A 214 1.10 -17.46 -15.86
N GLN A 215 0.54 -18.31 -14.98
CA GLN A 215 -0.65 -19.09 -15.27
C GLN A 215 -1.45 -19.29 -13.98
N LEU A 216 -2.29 -18.30 -13.65
CA LEU A 216 -3.22 -18.40 -12.53
C LEU A 216 -4.39 -19.33 -12.85
N ALA A 217 -4.83 -20.09 -11.86
CA ALA A 217 -6.05 -20.89 -11.94
C ALA A 217 -6.79 -20.88 -10.61
N ALA A 218 -8.10 -20.64 -10.60
CA ALA A 218 -8.89 -20.77 -9.39
C ALA A 218 -8.89 -22.24 -8.91
N LEU A 219 -8.62 -22.47 -7.63
CA LEU A 219 -8.64 -23.80 -7.01
C LEU A 219 -9.99 -24.05 -6.34
N ASN A 220 -10.39 -23.15 -5.45
CA ASN A 220 -11.64 -23.25 -4.70
C ASN A 220 -12.09 -21.87 -4.22
N ALA A 221 -13.39 -21.69 -4.05
CA ALA A 221 -13.97 -20.49 -3.46
C ALA A 221 -14.90 -20.87 -2.31
N ILE A 222 -14.70 -20.22 -1.17
CA ILE A 222 -15.58 -20.35 -0.01
C ILE A 222 -16.38 -19.06 0.08
N GLY A 223 -17.66 -19.13 -0.29
CA GLY A 223 -18.61 -18.04 -0.10
C GLY A 223 -19.17 -18.06 1.32
N ARG A 224 -19.37 -16.88 1.90
CA ARG A 224 -20.18 -16.68 3.09
C ARG A 224 -21.17 -15.55 2.80
N ASP A 225 -22.44 -15.90 2.85
CA ASP A 225 -23.51 -14.93 3.02
C ASP A 225 -23.46 -14.47 4.49
N ASP A 226 -23.17 -13.20 4.72
CA ASP A 226 -23.13 -12.63 6.07
C ASP A 226 -24.46 -12.01 6.50
N GLN A 227 -25.55 -12.29 5.75
CA GLN A 227 -26.94 -12.00 6.13
C GLN A 227 -27.60 -13.09 7.00
N ALA A 228 -26.84 -14.07 7.51
CA ALA A 228 -27.33 -15.14 8.37
C ALA A 228 -26.75 -15.10 9.80
#